data_AF-A0A931DLG7-F1
#
_entry.id   AF-A0A931DLG7-F1
#
_cell.length_a   1.000
_cell.length_b   1.000
_cell.length_c   1.000
_cell.angle_alpha   90.00
_cell.angle_beta   90.00
_cell.angle_gamma   90.00
#
_symmetry.space_group_name_H-M   'P 1'
#
loop_
_entity.id
_entity.type
_entity.pdbx_description
1 polymer ?
#
loop_
_entity_poly.entity_id
_entity_poly.type
_entity_poly.pdbx_seq_one_letter_code
_entity_poly.pdbx_strand_id
1 'polypeptide(L)'
;MTIRNNTAEQPDGDEYQRFARYRQELAQAGEANEIALVSAILGDQDATMAQSAVVVGHLDRRANELLTGPRFPGWADSMAPLIAHHE
;
A
#
# COMPACT_ATOMS: atom_id res chain seq x y z
N MET A 1 15.22 -33.59 10.03
CA MET A 1 15.58 -32.22 10.45
C MET A 1 14.95 -31.27 9.44
N THR A 2 13.82 -30.69 9.80
CA THR A 2 12.97 -29.88 8.92
C THR A 2 13.54 -28.46 8.85
N ILE A 3 13.97 -28.02 7.67
CA ILE A 3 14.10 -26.59 7.34
C ILE A 3 13.14 -26.35 6.17
N ARG A 4 12.20 -25.44 6.41
CA ARG A 4 11.02 -25.16 5.62
C ARG A 4 11.38 -24.41 4.33
N ASN A 5 10.60 -24.67 3.28
CA ASN A 5 10.55 -23.96 2.00
C ASN A 5 10.86 -22.47 2.13
N ASN A 6 11.77 -21.97 1.29
CA ASN A 6 11.83 -20.55 0.96
C ASN A 6 11.89 -20.43 -0.57
N THR A 7 10.82 -20.90 -1.22
CA THR A 7 10.48 -20.40 -2.55
C THR A 7 9.91 -19.02 -2.30
N ALA A 8 10.73 -17.99 -2.43
CA ALA A 8 10.18 -16.68 -2.75
C ALA A 8 9.50 -16.88 -4.10
N GLU A 9 8.18 -17.09 -4.06
CA GLU A 9 7.34 -17.23 -5.24
C GLU A 9 7.64 -16.00 -6.10
N GLN A 10 8.25 -16.24 -7.27
CA GLN A 10 8.37 -15.17 -8.25
C GLN A 10 6.94 -14.78 -8.56
N PRO A 11 6.57 -13.50 -8.43
CA PRO A 11 5.19 -13.13 -8.61
C PRO A 11 4.72 -13.58 -9.98
N ASP A 12 3.59 -14.27 -10.03
CA ASP A 12 3.02 -14.69 -11.30
C ASP A 12 2.69 -13.42 -12.12
N GLY A 13 2.65 -13.52 -13.45
CA GLY A 13 2.43 -12.35 -14.32
C GLY A 13 1.19 -11.51 -13.95
N ASP A 14 0.18 -12.14 -13.36
CA ASP A 14 -1.06 -11.52 -12.89
C ASP A 14 -0.90 -10.71 -11.60
N GLU A 15 0.08 -11.04 -10.76
CA GLU A 15 0.43 -10.31 -9.55
C GLU A 15 1.14 -9.01 -9.90
N TYR A 16 2.14 -9.07 -10.79
CA TYR A 16 2.80 -7.87 -11.31
C TYR A 16 1.83 -6.89 -11.98
N GLN A 17 0.84 -7.39 -12.72
CA GLN A 17 -0.18 -6.55 -13.33
C GLN A 17 -1.12 -5.91 -12.30
N ARG A 18 -1.55 -6.67 -11.28
CA ARG A 18 -2.33 -6.12 -10.16
C ARG A 18 -1.54 -5.04 -9.40
N PHE A 19 -0.27 -5.29 -9.12
CA PHE A 19 0.62 -4.32 -8.48
C PHE A 19 0.76 -3.02 -9.28
N ALA A 20 1.01 -3.13 -10.59
CA ALA A 20 1.13 -1.97 -11.47
C ALA A 20 -0.18 -1.15 -11.50
N ARG A 21 -1.33 -1.84 -11.51
CA ARG A 21 -2.65 -1.22 -11.45
C ARG A 21 -2.88 -0.48 -10.13
N TYR A 22 -2.58 -1.10 -8.99
CA TYR A 22 -2.71 -0.46 -7.68
C TYR A 22 -1.87 0.81 -7.56
N ARG A 23 -0.63 0.78 -8.07
CA ARG A 23 0.21 1.99 -8.11
C ARG A 23 -0.40 3.09 -8.98
N GLN A 24 -0.99 2.73 -10.12
CA GLN A 24 -1.60 3.70 -11.03
C GLN A 24 -2.89 4.30 -10.44
N GLU A 25 -3.71 3.52 -9.76
CA GLU A 25 -4.93 3.98 -9.10
C GLU A 25 -4.59 4.88 -7.90
N LEU A 26 -3.60 4.51 -7.07
CA LEU A 26 -3.12 5.33 -5.95
C LEU A 26 -2.50 6.66 -6.39
N ALA A 27 -1.77 6.66 -7.52
CA ALA A 27 -1.21 7.89 -8.08
C ALA A 27 -2.29 8.88 -8.55
N GLN A 28 -3.46 8.39 -8.97
CA GLN A 28 -4.58 9.20 -9.46
C GLN A 28 -5.65 9.47 -8.40
N ALA A 29 -5.58 8.78 -7.25
CA ALA A 29 -6.54 8.96 -6.18
C ALA A 29 -6.46 10.38 -5.60
N GLY A 30 -7.59 11.08 -5.65
CA GLY A 30 -7.79 12.27 -4.84
C GLY A 30 -7.93 11.90 -3.36
N GLU A 31 -7.66 12.85 -2.48
CA GLU A 31 -7.65 12.66 -1.02
C GLU A 31 -8.93 12.04 -0.46
N ALA A 32 -10.09 12.37 -1.02
CA ALA A 32 -11.38 11.83 -0.61
C ALA A 32 -11.53 10.32 -0.89
N ASN A 33 -10.79 9.78 -1.88
CA ASN A 33 -10.86 8.38 -2.28
C ASN A 33 -9.62 7.58 -1.86
N GLU A 34 -8.58 8.26 -1.39
CA GLU A 34 -7.29 7.68 -1.01
C GLU A 34 -7.44 6.62 0.08
N ILE A 35 -8.21 6.93 1.13
CA ILE A 35 -8.46 6.03 2.28
C ILE A 35 -9.23 4.77 1.85
N ALA A 36 -10.28 4.93 1.05
CA ALA A 36 -11.08 3.80 0.57
C ALA A 36 -10.27 2.88 -0.33
N LEU A 37 -9.42 3.46 -1.19
CA LEU A 37 -8.56 2.70 -2.09
C LEU A 37 -7.45 1.96 -1.33
N VAL A 38 -6.80 2.60 -0.36
CA VAL A 38 -5.79 1.94 0.50
C VAL A 38 -6.42 0.78 1.27
N SER A 39 -7.61 0.95 1.84
CA SER A 39 -8.32 -0.13 2.53
C SER A 39 -8.68 -1.29 1.60
N ALA A 40 -9.13 -1.01 0.37
CA ALA A 40 -9.46 -2.04 -0.61
C ALA A 40 -8.22 -2.83 -1.07
N ILE A 41 -7.09 -2.15 -1.28
CA ILE A 41 -5.83 -2.77 -1.68
C ILE A 41 -5.29 -3.65 -0.55
N LEU A 42 -5.26 -3.14 0.69
CA LEU A 42 -4.80 -3.91 1.85
C LEU A 42 -5.68 -5.14 2.15
N GLY A 43 -6.96 -5.08 1.78
CA GLY A 43 -7.89 -6.22 1.87
C GLY A 43 -7.76 -7.26 0.75
N ASP A 44 -6.88 -7.06 -0.24
CA ASP A 44 -6.61 -8.08 -1.28
C ASP A 44 -5.88 -9.29 -0.66
N GLN A 45 -6.10 -10.45 -1.29
CA GLN A 45 -5.64 -11.76 -0.85
C GLN A 45 -4.11 -11.89 -0.78
N ASP A 46 -3.38 -11.04 -1.51
CA ASP A 46 -1.92 -10.92 -1.41
C ASP A 46 -1.51 -9.72 -0.55
N ALA A 47 -1.54 -9.94 0.77
CA ALA A 47 -1.21 -8.92 1.76
C ALA A 47 0.22 -8.37 1.62
N THR A 48 1.19 -9.20 1.21
CA THR A 48 2.60 -8.78 1.10
C THR A 48 2.82 -7.84 -0.09
N MET A 49 2.21 -8.14 -1.24
CA MET A 49 2.26 -7.29 -2.41
C MET A 49 1.42 -6.01 -2.23
N ALA A 50 0.23 -6.13 -1.63
CA ALA A 50 -0.64 -5.00 -1.31
C ALA A 50 0.05 -4.01 -0.36
N GLN A 51 0.66 -4.51 0.71
CA GLN A 51 1.40 -3.69 1.68
C GLN A 51 2.61 -3.02 1.02
N SER A 52 3.33 -3.71 0.13
CA SER A 52 4.45 -3.12 -0.62
C SER A 52 4.00 -1.99 -1.57
N ALA A 53 2.84 -2.13 -2.22
CA ALA A 53 2.30 -1.10 -3.12
C ALA A 53 1.91 0.19 -2.38
N VAL A 54 1.29 0.03 -1.21
CA VAL A 54 0.88 1.13 -0.33
C VAL A 54 2.11 1.79 0.31
N VAL A 55 2.99 0.99 0.94
CA VAL A 55 4.11 1.48 1.77
C VAL A 55 5.25 2.06 0.94
N VAL A 56 5.77 1.33 -0.06
CA VAL A 56 7.07 1.65 -0.70
C VAL A 56 6.95 2.71 -1.80
N GLY A 57 5.74 3.09 -2.21
CA GLY A 57 5.54 4.03 -3.32
C GLY A 57 4.59 5.18 -3.03
N HIS A 58 3.44 4.90 -2.40
CA HIS A 58 2.40 5.89 -2.24
C HIS A 58 2.62 6.74 -0.98
N LEU A 59 2.89 6.11 0.17
CA LEU A 59 3.09 6.81 1.43
C LEU A 59 4.28 7.78 1.37
N ASP A 60 5.43 7.35 0.85
CA ASP A 60 6.62 8.21 0.74
C ASP A 60 6.38 9.44 -0.16
N ARG A 61 5.69 9.23 -1.28
CA ARG A 61 5.32 10.33 -2.18
C ARG A 61 4.37 11.31 -1.49
N ARG A 62 3.32 10.78 -0.85
CA ARG A 62 2.28 11.61 -0.23
C ARG A 62 2.78 12.33 1.02
N ALA A 63 3.63 11.67 1.80
CA ALA A 63 4.34 12.27 2.91
C ALA A 63 5.22 13.43 2.43
N ASN A 64 5.99 13.26 1.34
CA ASN A 64 6.78 14.35 0.76
C ASN A 64 5.92 15.54 0.26
N GLU A 65 4.76 15.26 -0.33
CA GLU A 65 3.82 16.30 -0.78
C GLU A 65 3.18 17.07 0.40
N LEU A 66 2.99 16.40 1.54
CA LEU A 66 2.30 16.95 2.70
C LEU A 66 3.23 17.44 3.80
N LEU A 67 4.53 17.11 3.79
CA LEU A 67 5.47 17.26 4.91
C LEU A 67 5.54 18.67 5.50
N THR A 68 5.26 19.70 4.69
CA THR A 68 5.29 21.12 5.09
C THR A 68 3.90 21.72 5.34
N GLY A 69 2.84 20.96 5.09
CA GLY A 69 1.46 21.40 5.17
C GLY A 69 0.77 21.02 6.48
N PRO A 70 -0.21 21.82 6.96
CA PRO A 70 -0.96 21.54 8.18
C PRO A 70 -1.84 20.28 8.10
N ARG A 71 -1.94 19.67 6.91
CA ARG A 71 -2.75 18.48 6.64
C ARG A 71 -2.03 17.17 6.95
N PHE A 72 -0.69 17.20 7.07
CA PHE A 72 0.11 15.99 7.32
C PHE A 72 -0.31 15.21 8.56
N PRO A 73 -0.56 15.83 9.74
CA PRO A 73 -0.95 15.09 10.93
C PRO A 73 -2.28 14.35 10.76
N GLY A 74 -3.31 15.01 10.21
CA GLY A 74 -4.62 14.38 10.00
C GLY A 74 -4.59 13.26 8.95
N TRP A 75 -3.74 13.38 7.94
CA TRP A 75 -3.48 12.32 6.97
C TRP A 75 -2.78 11.11 7.63
N ALA A 76 -1.73 11.35 8.42
CA ALA A 76 -0.99 10.30 9.12
C ALA A 76 -1.88 9.52 10.09
N ASP A 77 -2.71 10.22 10.88
CA ASP A 77 -3.66 9.61 11.81
C ASP A 77 -4.70 8.72 11.11
N SER A 78 -5.06 9.07 9.87
CA SER A 78 -6.02 8.29 9.07
C SER A 78 -5.38 7.04 8.45
N MET A 79 -4.08 7.08 8.14
CA MET A 79 -3.35 5.97 7.51
C MET A 79 -2.80 4.96 8.52
N ALA A 80 -2.34 5.42 9.68
CA ALA A 80 -1.74 4.58 10.73
C ALA A 80 -2.59 3.35 11.14
N PRO A 81 -3.92 3.46 11.40
CA PRO A 81 -4.72 2.30 11.78
C PRO A 81 -4.92 1.31 10.62
N LEU A 82 -4.91 1.77 9.36
CA LEU A 82 -5.02 0.89 8.20
C LEU A 82 -3.75 0.07 8.03
N ILE A 83 -2.57 0.65 8.28
CA ILE A 83 -1.30 -0.06 8.16
C ILE A 83 -1.16 -1.06 9.32
N ALA A 84 -1.42 -0.63 10.56
CA ALA A 84 -1.26 -1.45 11.75
C ALA A 84 -2.19 -2.68 11.80
N HIS A 85 -3.30 -2.67 11.05
CA HIS A 85 -4.20 -3.83 10.96
C HIS A 85 -3.69 -4.92 10.01
N HIS A 86 -2.71 -4.61 9.18
CA HIS A 86 -2.17 -5.48 8.13
C HIS A 86 -0.66 -5.80 8.34
N GLU A 87 -0.10 -5.49 9.51
CA GLU A 87 1.20 -6.02 10.01
C GLU A 87 1.03 -7.35 10.75
#